data_AF-A0A1V0AAC0-F1
#
_entry.id   AF-A0A1V0AAC0-F1
#
_cell.length_a   1.000
_cell.length_b   1.000
_cell.length_c   1.000
_cell.angle_alpha   90.00
_cell.angle_beta   90.00
_cell.angle_gamma   90.00
#
_symmetry.space_group_name_H-M   'P 1'
#
loop_
_entity.id
_entity.type
_entity.pdbx_description
1 polymer ?
#
loop_
_entity_poly.entity_id
_entity_poly.type
_entity_poly.pdbx_seq_one_letter_code
_entity_poly.pdbx_strand_id
1 'polypeptide(L)'
;MQDGAEQPPDVDPRDEPAPFGAVVLLTVAAAAGVMVLGALAPSALNLKFLLFGPITLVVFEIAVHEVWWKRWWGAIPGAVLGLACYFEGREALADIIGDAWAHPIAYVTAWALFAAAFAWCSRYPRKLS
;
A
#
# COMPACT_ATOMS: atom_id res chain seq x y z
N MET A 1 46.08 16.88 19.89
CA MET A 1 45.38 15.64 19.53
C MET A 1 43.91 15.92 19.67
N GLN A 2 43.22 16.13 18.54
CA GLN A 2 41.76 16.24 18.54
C GLN A 2 41.22 14.81 18.55
N ASP A 3 40.54 14.45 19.64
CA ASP A 3 39.74 13.23 19.72
C ASP A 3 38.66 13.31 18.63
N GLY A 4 38.85 12.53 17.58
CA GLY A 4 37.84 12.28 16.56
C GLY A 4 36.72 11.46 17.17
N ALA A 5 35.81 12.11 17.86
CA ALA A 5 34.52 11.52 18.19
C ALA A 5 33.81 11.23 16.86
N GLU A 6 33.83 9.96 16.43
CA GLU A 6 32.95 9.47 15.38
C GLU A 6 31.53 9.94 15.72
N GLN A 7 30.99 10.86 14.92
CA GLN A 7 29.56 11.14 14.97
C GLN A 7 28.86 9.80 14.74
N PRO A 8 27.87 9.42 15.57
CA PRO A 8 27.09 8.22 15.29
C PRO A 8 26.57 8.36 13.86
N PRO A 9 26.60 7.28 13.05
CA PRO A 9 26.17 7.34 11.66
C PRO A 9 24.80 7.99 11.61
N ASP A 10 24.67 9.07 10.84
CA ASP A 10 23.42 9.79 10.65
C ASP A 10 22.40 8.79 10.09
N VAL A 11 21.53 8.28 10.97
CA VAL A 11 20.52 7.29 10.61
C VAL A 11 19.47 8.05 9.80
N ASP A 12 19.62 8.05 8.48
CA ASP A 12 18.62 8.65 7.59
C ASP A 12 17.26 7.99 7.89
N PRO A 13 16.23 8.74 8.33
CA PRO A 13 14.89 8.19 8.60
C PRO A 13 14.30 7.43 7.40
N ARG A 14 14.82 7.68 6.19
CA ARG A 14 14.49 6.96 4.97
C ARG A 14 14.91 5.49 4.98
N ASP A 15 15.88 5.13 5.80
CA ASP A 15 16.39 3.76 5.94
C ASP A 15 15.63 2.92 6.98
N GLU A 16 14.56 3.45 7.59
CA GLU A 16 13.69 2.71 8.50
C GLU A 16 12.64 1.85 7.77
N PRO A 17 12.04 0.80 8.36
CA PRO A 17 10.93 0.10 7.71
C PRO A 17 9.68 0.97 7.66
N ALA A 18 8.77 0.70 6.73
CA ALA A 18 7.48 1.38 6.72
C ALA A 18 6.70 1.03 8.01
N PRO A 19 6.13 2.01 8.73
CA PRO A 19 5.42 1.77 9.99
C PRO A 19 4.13 0.99 9.71
N PHE A 20 4.16 -0.32 9.95
CA PHE A 20 3.12 -1.26 9.51
C PHE A 20 1.70 -0.81 9.88
N GLY A 21 1.47 -0.48 11.16
CA GLY A 21 0.14 -0.08 11.63
C GLY A 21 -0.38 1.18 10.94
N ALA A 22 0.47 2.22 10.85
CA ALA A 22 0.08 3.48 10.20
C ALA A 22 -0.19 3.29 8.70
N VAL A 23 0.69 2.56 8.00
CA VAL A 23 0.55 2.31 6.55
C VAL A 23 -0.73 1.53 6.25
N VAL A 24 -0.99 0.45 6.97
CA VAL A 24 -2.20 -0.36 6.74
C VAL A 24 -3.45 0.43 7.07
N LEU A 25 -3.52 1.09 8.23
CA LEU A 25 -4.71 1.82 8.66
C LEU A 25 -5.03 3.01 7.74
N LEU A 26 -4.02 3.81 7.36
CA LEU A 26 -4.22 4.92 6.43
C LEU A 26 -4.66 4.44 5.05
N THR A 27 -4.09 3.33 4.58
CA THR A 27 -4.46 2.76 3.27
C THR A 27 -5.89 2.22 3.30
N VAL A 28 -6.30 1.53 4.36
CA VAL A 28 -7.68 1.07 4.55
C VAL A 28 -8.66 2.24 4.66
N ALA A 29 -8.32 3.27 5.44
CA ALA A 29 -9.15 4.46 5.58
C ALA A 29 -9.32 5.20 4.25
N ALA A 30 -8.24 5.33 3.47
CA ALA A 30 -8.27 5.91 2.14
C ALA A 30 -9.15 5.08 1.18
N ALA A 31 -9.00 3.76 1.18
CA ALA A 31 -9.82 2.86 0.36
C ALA A 31 -11.31 2.98 0.69
N ALA A 32 -11.65 3.01 1.98
CA ALA A 32 -13.02 3.22 2.44
C ALA A 32 -13.56 4.60 2.01
N GLY A 33 -12.75 5.66 2.15
CA GLY A 33 -13.10 7.00 1.68
C GLY A 33 -13.40 7.05 0.18
N VAL A 34 -12.60 6.37 -0.64
CA VAL A 34 -12.84 6.24 -2.08
C VAL A 34 -14.19 5.55 -2.36
N MET A 35 -14.52 4.47 -1.63
CA MET A 35 -15.80 3.79 -1.82
C MET A 35 -16.99 4.67 -1.41
N VAL A 36 -16.86 5.44 -0.33
CA VAL A 36 -17.89 6.42 0.07
C VAL A 36 -18.06 7.49 -1.00
N LEU A 37 -16.97 8.05 -1.52
CA LEU A 37 -17.04 9.03 -2.61
C LEU A 37 -17.65 8.44 -3.89
N GLY A 38 -17.33 7.19 -4.21
CA GLY A 38 -17.92 6.48 -5.35
C GLY A 38 -19.42 6.24 -5.19
N ALA A 39 -19.89 5.96 -3.97
CA ALA A 39 -21.31 5.83 -3.67
C ALA A 39 -22.05 7.18 -3.77
N LEU A 40 -21.39 8.28 -3.37
CA LEU A 40 -21.97 9.63 -3.42
C LEU A 40 -21.95 10.26 -4.82
N ALA A 41 -20.98 9.87 -5.67
CA ALA A 41 -20.84 10.38 -7.03
C ALA A 41 -20.53 9.26 -8.05
N PRO A 42 -21.48 8.35 -8.33
CA PRO A 42 -21.23 7.16 -9.16
C PRO A 42 -20.81 7.47 -10.60
N SER A 43 -21.27 8.59 -11.14
CA SER A 43 -20.97 9.04 -12.51
C SER A 43 -19.58 9.67 -12.67
N ALA A 44 -18.94 10.06 -11.56
CA ALA A 44 -17.62 10.69 -11.57
C ALA A 44 -16.47 9.68 -11.37
N LEU A 45 -16.76 8.49 -10.84
CA LEU A 45 -15.75 7.50 -10.49
C LEU A 45 -15.77 6.29 -11.43
N ASN A 46 -14.79 6.23 -12.32
CA ASN A 46 -14.52 5.02 -13.08
C ASN A 46 -13.63 4.09 -12.23
N LEU A 47 -14.29 3.28 -11.39
CA LEU A 47 -13.69 2.48 -10.31
C LEU A 47 -12.52 1.55 -10.74
N LYS A 48 -12.47 1.18 -12.02
CA LYS A 48 -11.34 0.43 -12.60
C LYS A 48 -10.02 1.18 -12.53
N PHE A 49 -10.03 2.52 -12.63
CA PHE A 49 -8.83 3.35 -12.49
C PHE A 49 -8.39 3.52 -11.04
N LEU A 50 -9.29 3.32 -10.08
CA LEU A 50 -9.01 3.49 -8.66
C LEU A 50 -8.25 2.31 -8.05
N LEU A 51 -8.33 1.12 -8.65
CA LEU A 51 -7.43 0.00 -8.32
C LEU A 51 -5.95 0.37 -8.49
N PHE A 52 -5.64 1.32 -9.37
CA PHE A 52 -4.28 1.84 -9.52
C PHE A 52 -3.92 2.89 -8.48
N GLY A 53 -4.85 3.37 -7.64
CA GLY A 53 -4.59 4.35 -6.59
C GLY A 53 -3.36 4.04 -5.72
N PRO A 54 -3.18 2.81 -5.22
CA PRO A 54 -1.99 2.45 -4.44
C PRO A 54 -0.74 2.45 -5.29
N ILE A 55 -0.83 2.00 -6.55
CA ILE A 55 0.29 1.99 -7.51
C ILE A 55 0.69 3.43 -7.85
N THR A 56 -0.26 4.33 -8.06
CA THR A 56 -0.02 5.76 -8.32
C THR A 56 0.57 6.45 -7.09
N LEU A 57 0.10 6.14 -5.88
CA LEU A 57 0.69 6.63 -4.62
C LEU A 57 2.14 6.17 -4.48
N VAL A 58 2.43 4.91 -4.81
CA VAL A 58 3.79 4.37 -4.85
C VAL A 58 4.65 5.13 -5.85
N VAL A 59 4.18 5.32 -7.08
CA VAL A 59 4.92 6.04 -8.14
C VAL A 59 5.15 7.51 -7.74
N PHE A 60 4.15 8.16 -7.15
CA PHE A 60 4.24 9.53 -6.65
C PHE A 60 5.24 9.65 -5.50
N GLU A 61 5.20 8.76 -4.49
CA GLU A 61 6.17 8.76 -3.40
C GLU A 61 7.60 8.46 -3.88
N ILE A 62 7.76 7.57 -4.87
CA ILE A 62 9.06 7.33 -5.53
C ILE A 62 9.59 8.61 -6.17
N ALA A 63 8.74 9.32 -6.92
CA ALA A 63 9.14 10.52 -7.66
C ALA A 63 9.41 11.74 -6.75
N VAL A 64 8.69 11.88 -5.63
CA VAL A 64 8.72 13.08 -4.79
C VAL A 64 9.67 12.96 -3.59
N HIS A 65 9.76 11.78 -2.96
CA HIS A 65 10.45 11.67 -1.68
C HIS A 65 11.74 10.85 -1.73
N GLU A 66 12.08 10.18 -2.85
CA GLU A 66 13.24 9.27 -3.02
C GLU A 66 13.35 8.10 -1.99
N VAL A 67 12.54 8.10 -0.92
CA VAL A 67 12.54 7.16 0.22
C VAL A 67 12.28 5.73 -0.20
N TRP A 68 11.52 5.55 -1.28
CA TRP A 68 11.05 4.24 -1.70
C TRP A 68 12.01 3.48 -2.62
N TRP A 69 13.09 4.09 -3.12
CA TRP A 69 14.04 3.37 -3.97
C TRP A 69 14.74 2.19 -3.28
N LYS A 70 14.74 2.12 -1.94
CA LYS A 70 15.19 0.93 -1.19
C LYS A 70 14.05 -0.05 -0.85
N ARG A 71 12.78 0.39 -0.89
CA ARG A 71 11.58 -0.37 -0.44
C ARG A 71 10.68 -0.85 -1.59
N TRP A 72 10.94 -0.43 -2.83
CA TRP A 72 10.13 -0.76 -4.02
C TRP A 72 9.97 -2.25 -4.25
N TRP A 73 10.93 -3.07 -3.81
CA TRP A 73 10.85 -4.53 -3.85
C TRP A 73 9.61 -5.07 -3.14
N GLY A 74 9.06 -4.36 -2.14
CA GLY A 74 7.82 -4.72 -1.46
C GLY A 74 6.54 -4.30 -2.18
N ALA A 75 6.63 -3.35 -3.12
CA ALA A 75 5.48 -2.84 -3.86
C ALA A 75 4.93 -3.90 -4.83
N ILE A 76 5.83 -4.62 -5.51
CA ILE A 76 5.48 -5.68 -6.46
C ILE A 76 4.70 -6.82 -5.79
N PRO A 77 5.21 -7.49 -4.73
CA PRO A 77 4.46 -8.55 -4.06
C PRO A 77 3.16 -8.04 -3.44
N GLY A 78 3.16 -6.81 -2.91
CA GLY A 78 1.92 -6.18 -2.44
C GLY A 78 0.89 -5.99 -3.55
N ALA A 79 1.31 -5.51 -4.72
CA ALA A 79 0.41 -5.29 -5.85
C ALA A 79 -0.15 -6.60 -6.38
N VAL A 80 0.70 -7.64 -6.49
CA VAL A 80 0.28 -8.98 -6.90
C VAL A 80 -0.75 -9.55 -5.92
N LEU A 81 -0.48 -9.50 -4.61
CA LEU A 81 -1.41 -10.00 -3.59
C LEU A 81 -2.72 -9.23 -3.57
N GLY A 82 -2.66 -7.89 -3.65
CA GLY A 82 -3.84 -7.04 -3.71
C GLY A 82 -4.71 -7.36 -4.94
N LEU A 83 -4.11 -7.45 -6.12
CA LEU A 83 -4.83 -7.74 -7.37
C LEU A 83 -5.41 -9.15 -7.39
N ALA A 84 -4.65 -10.16 -6.96
CA ALA A 84 -5.13 -11.54 -6.87
C ALA A 84 -6.34 -11.64 -5.94
N CYS A 85 -6.24 -11.06 -4.74
CA CYS A 85 -7.36 -11.03 -3.80
C CYS A 85 -8.55 -10.25 -4.35
N TYR A 86 -8.32 -9.15 -5.07
CA TYR A 86 -9.41 -8.39 -5.67
C TYR A 86 -10.17 -9.21 -6.73
N PHE A 87 -9.49 -9.81 -7.69
CA PHE A 87 -10.16 -10.51 -8.79
C PHE A 87 -10.80 -11.82 -8.33
N GLU A 88 -10.05 -12.67 -7.63
CA GLU A 88 -10.55 -13.97 -7.18
C GLU A 88 -11.51 -13.82 -5.99
N GLY A 89 -11.16 -12.96 -5.04
CA GLY A 89 -11.95 -12.74 -3.84
C GLY A 89 -13.25 -12.01 -4.10
N ARG A 90 -13.31 -11.11 -5.09
CA ARG A 90 -14.57 -10.44 -5.46
C ARG A 90 -15.59 -11.42 -6.01
N GLU A 91 -15.18 -12.34 -6.89
CA GLU A 91 -16.08 -13.35 -7.44
C GLU A 91 -16.59 -14.27 -6.32
N ALA A 92 -15.70 -14.78 -5.47
CA ALA A 92 -16.09 -15.59 -4.32
C ALA A 92 -17.01 -14.84 -3.33
N LEU A 93 -16.79 -13.54 -3.12
CA LEU A 93 -17.65 -12.72 -2.26
C LEU A 93 -19.01 -12.44 -2.90
N ALA A 94 -19.07 -12.24 -4.21
CA ALA A 94 -20.32 -11.96 -4.93
C ALA A 94 -21.34 -13.08 -4.71
N ASP A 95 -20.87 -14.33 -4.69
CA ASP A 95 -21.71 -15.51 -4.46
C ASP A 95 -22.29 -15.59 -3.04
N ILE A 96 -21.66 -14.94 -2.05
CA ILE A 96 -22.05 -15.05 -0.63
C ILE A 96 -22.88 -13.84 -0.18
N ILE A 97 -22.44 -12.63 -0.53
CA ILE A 97 -22.98 -11.37 0.00
C ILE A 97 -23.58 -10.46 -1.08
N GLY A 98 -23.58 -10.91 -2.34
CA GLY A 98 -24.09 -10.18 -3.49
C GLY A 98 -23.13 -9.13 -4.04
N ASP A 99 -23.28 -8.85 -5.35
CA ASP A 99 -22.40 -7.94 -6.11
C ASP A 99 -22.30 -6.53 -5.53
N ALA A 100 -23.37 -6.05 -4.88
CA ALA A 100 -23.43 -4.72 -4.29
C ALA A 100 -22.36 -4.51 -3.19
N TRP A 101 -22.09 -5.54 -2.38
CA TRP A 101 -21.14 -5.47 -1.27
C TRP A 101 -19.81 -6.15 -1.58
N ALA A 102 -19.80 -7.11 -2.51
CA ALA A 102 -18.59 -7.80 -2.92
C ALA A 102 -17.53 -6.84 -3.48
N HIS A 103 -17.93 -5.87 -4.29
CA HIS A 103 -16.99 -4.93 -4.89
C HIS A 103 -16.31 -3.99 -3.87
N PRO A 104 -17.02 -3.25 -3.01
CA PRO A 104 -16.39 -2.41 -2.00
C PRO A 104 -15.50 -3.18 -1.01
N ILE A 105 -15.96 -4.36 -0.56
CA ILE A 105 -15.22 -5.17 0.40
C ILE A 105 -13.96 -5.74 -0.24
N ALA A 106 -14.05 -6.30 -1.45
CA ALA A 106 -12.87 -6.80 -2.16
C ALA A 106 -11.86 -5.68 -2.43
N TYR A 107 -12.34 -4.47 -2.76
CA TYR A 107 -11.48 -3.31 -2.99
C TYR A 107 -10.71 -2.89 -1.74
N VAL A 108 -11.38 -2.75 -0.59
CA VAL A 108 -10.73 -2.37 0.67
C VAL A 108 -9.76 -3.46 1.14
N THR A 109 -10.15 -4.73 1.02
CA THR A 109 -9.29 -5.87 1.36
C THR A 109 -8.04 -5.92 0.49
N ALA A 110 -8.17 -5.70 -0.81
CA ALA A 110 -7.04 -5.65 -1.74
C ALA A 110 -6.02 -4.57 -1.35
N TRP A 111 -6.52 -3.38 -1.00
CA TRP A 111 -5.70 -2.27 -0.51
C TRP A 111 -5.03 -2.57 0.83
N ALA A 112 -5.74 -3.23 1.75
CA ALA A 112 -5.18 -3.67 3.03
C ALA A 112 -4.04 -4.69 2.83
N LEU A 113 -4.25 -5.69 1.96
CA LEU A 113 -3.26 -6.72 1.66
C LEU A 113 -2.04 -6.15 0.95
N PHE A 114 -2.26 -5.23 0.01
CA PHE A 114 -1.17 -4.46 -0.61
C PHE A 114 -0.32 -3.78 0.47
N ALA A 115 -0.94 -3.01 1.36
CA ALA A 115 -0.25 -2.26 2.40
C ALA A 115 0.48 -3.16 3.40
N ALA A 116 -0.15 -4.26 3.80
CA ALA A 116 0.42 -5.22 4.74
C ALA A 116 1.65 -5.92 4.14
N ALA A 117 1.53 -6.41 2.91
CA ALA A 117 2.63 -7.06 2.19
C ALA A 117 3.76 -6.07 1.90
N PHE A 118 3.43 -4.85 1.45
CA PHE A 118 4.41 -3.79 1.24
C PHE A 118 5.18 -3.48 2.53
N ALA A 119 4.47 -3.20 3.63
CA ALA A 119 5.09 -2.87 4.90
C ALA A 119 5.94 -4.03 5.42
N TRP A 120 5.48 -5.28 5.23
CA TRP A 120 6.25 -6.47 5.59
C TRP A 120 7.54 -6.60 4.77
N CYS A 121 7.43 -6.53 3.43
CA CYS A 121 8.55 -6.66 2.52
C CYS A 121 9.54 -5.49 2.65
N SER A 122 9.09 -4.29 3.05
CA SER A 122 9.96 -3.12 3.31
C SER A 122 10.99 -3.34 4.43
N ARG A 123 10.88 -4.45 5.18
CA ARG A 123 11.86 -4.87 6.19
C ARG A 123 13.08 -5.58 5.58
N TYR A 124 12.98 -6.03 4.33
CA TYR A 124 14.03 -6.74 3.61
C TYR A 124 14.48 -5.92 2.39
N PRO A 125 15.79 -5.89 2.04
CA PRO A 125 16.89 -6.66 2.60
C PRO A 125 17.69 -5.85 3.65
N ARG A 126 17.41 -6.02 4.95
CA ARG A 126 18.23 -5.45 6.04
C ARG A 126 19.22 -6.44 6.68
N LYS A 127 19.53 -7.57 6.03
CA LYS A 127 20.47 -8.59 6.56
C LYS A 127 21.68 -8.87 5.66
N LEU A 128 22.25 -7.83 5.06
CA LEU A 128 23.59 -7.90 4.47
C LEU A 128 24.36 -6.65 4.92
N SER A 129 24.72 -6.63 6.20
CA SER A 129 25.76 -5.79 6.79
C SER A 129 26.03 -6.29 8.20
#